data_AF-A0A850PCA2-F1
#
_entry.id   AF-A0A850PCA2-F1
#
_cell.length_a   1.000
_cell.length_b   1.000
_cell.length_c   1.000
_cell.angle_alpha   90.00
_cell.angle_beta   90.00
_cell.angle_gamma   90.00
#
_symmetry.space_group_name_H-M   'P 1'
#
loop_
_entity.id
_entity.type
_entity.pdbx_description
1 polymer ?
#
loop_
_entity_poly.entity_id
_entity_poly.type
_entity_poly.pdbx_seq_one_letter_code
_entity_poly.pdbx_strand_id
1 'polypeptide(L)' 'MNTPDTPPAIVWFREDLRLADNPALREAARTGAALVCVYIADPDAMPGAAARWWLDGGLR' A
#
# COMPACT_ATOMS: atom_id res chain seq x y z
N MET A 1 15.24 22.19 -2.19
CA MET A 1 14.16 21.28 -1.79
C MET A 1 14.81 20.24 -0.88
N ASN A 2 14.52 20.31 0.42
CA ASN A 2 15.10 19.39 1.40
C ASN A 2 14.63 17.97 1.11
N THR A 3 15.49 17.13 0.56
CA THR A 3 15.33 15.69 0.69
C THR A 3 15.51 15.39 2.18
N PRO A 4 14.54 14.81 2.89
CA PRO A 4 14.80 14.36 4.25
C PRO A 4 15.95 13.33 4.18
N ASP A 5 16.97 13.48 5.03
CA ASP A 5 18.07 12.52 5.17
C ASP A 5 17.59 11.11 5.57
N THR A 6 16.31 10.98 5.92
CA THR A 6 15.65 9.73 6.26
C THR A 6 15.26 8.95 4.99
N PRO A 7 15.73 7.71 4.82
CA PRO A 7 15.36 6.89 3.67
C PRO A 7 13.83 6.68 3.64
N PRO A 8 13.21 6.65 2.44
CA PRO A 8 11.78 6.49 2.31
C PRO A 8 11.31 5.11 2.81
N ALA A 9 10.09 5.07 3.34
CA ALA A 9 9.43 3.84 3.74
C ALA A 9 8.46 3.37 2.65
N ILE A 10 8.54 2.10 2.26
CA ILE A 10 7.59 1.48 1.32
C ILE A 10 6.57 0.66 2.11
N VAL A 11 5.29 0.94 1.90
CA VAL A 11 4.18 0.13 2.43
C VAL A 11 3.57 -0.65 1.27
N TRP A 12 3.75 -1.97 1.28
CA TRP A 12 3.17 -2.86 0.29
C TRP A 12 1.82 -3.39 0.75
N PHE A 13 0.77 -2.88 0.13
CA PHE A 13 -0.59 -3.37 0.29
C PHE A 13 -0.79 -4.68 -0.48
N ARG A 14 -1.39 -5.66 0.18
CA ARG A 14 -1.79 -6.94 -0.40
C ARG A 14 -3.30 -7.12 -0.26
N GLU A 15 -3.72 -7.99 0.65
CA GLU A 15 -5.14 -8.24 0.96
C GLU A 15 -5.72 -7.19 1.93
N ASP A 16 -4.85 -6.32 2.45
CA ASP A 16 -5.21 -5.32 3.45
C ASP A 16 -5.26 -3.90 2.87
N LEU A 17 -6.22 -3.63 1.98
CA LEU A 17 -6.38 -2.35 1.28
C LEU A 17 -7.05 -1.27 2.17
N ARG A 18 -6.64 -1.13 3.43
CA ARG A 18 -7.20 -0.13 4.35
C ARG A 18 -6.15 0.88 4.80
N LEU A 19 -6.59 2.14 4.92
CA LEU A 19 -5.78 3.22 5.49
C LEU A 19 -5.98 3.34 7.01
N ALA A 20 -7.23 3.18 7.47
CA ALA A 20 -7.54 3.19 8.89
C ALA A 20 -7.16 1.85 9.52
N ASP A 21 -6.58 1.89 10.72
CA ASP A 21 -6.22 0.69 11.48
C ASP A 21 -5.32 -0.30 10.70
N ASN A 22 -4.32 0.26 10.00
CA ASN A 22 -3.26 -0.50 9.36
C ASN A 22 -1.94 -0.31 10.14
N PRO A 23 -1.49 -1.31 10.93
CA PRO A 23 -0.29 -1.19 11.76
C PRO A 23 0.98 -0.90 10.95
N ALA A 24 1.13 -1.50 9.77
CA ALA A 24 2.30 -1.28 8.92
C ALA A 24 2.34 0.16 8.40
N LEU A 25 1.19 0.69 7.95
CA LEU A 25 1.05 2.08 7.54
C LEU A 25 1.30 3.05 8.71
N ARG A 26 0.76 2.74 9.89
CA ARG A 26 0.93 3.56 11.09
C ARG A 26 2.39 3.65 11.53
N GLU A 27 3.10 2.53 11.59
CA GLU A 27 4.51 2.54 11.99
C GLU A 27 5.39 3.22 10.94
N ALA A 28 5.12 2.99 9.65
CA ALA A 28 5.82 3.69 8.58
C ALA A 28 5.61 5.21 8.66
N ALA A 29 4.38 5.68 8.91
CA ALA A 29 4.08 7.10 9.09
C ALA A 29 4.77 7.70 10.32
N ARG A 30 4.92 6.92 11.42
CA ARG A 30 5.59 7.36 12.65
C ARG A 30 7.08 7.66 12.45
N THR A 31 7.71 7.13 11.40
CA THR A 31 9.13 7.40 11.09
C THR A 31 9.39 8.83 10.63
N GLY A 32 8.38 9.55 10.15
CA GLY A 32 8.55 10.86 9.52
C GLY A 32 9.24 10.83 8.15
N ALA A 33 9.57 9.64 7.64
CA ALA A 33 10.12 9.47 6.31
C ALA A 33 9.08 9.75 5.22
N ALA A 34 9.55 10.04 4.00
CA ALA A 34 8.69 10.01 2.83
C ALA A 34 8.08 8.61 2.68
N LEU A 35 6.76 8.56 2.49
CA LEU A 35 6.00 7.32 2.43
C LEU A 35 5.60 6.97 1.00
N VAL A 36 5.88 5.74 0.59
CA VAL A 36 5.51 5.23 -0.74
C VAL A 36 4.60 4.01 -0.57
N CYS A 37 3.34 4.17 -0.94
CA CYS A 37 2.32 3.13 -0.90
C CYS A 37 2.27 2.39 -2.23
N VAL A 38 2.42 1.07 -2.22
CA VAL A 38 2.39 0.25 -3.44
C VAL A 38 1.45 -0.94 -3.32
N TYR A 39 0.86 -1.32 -4.44
CA TYR A 39 0.20 -2.61 -4.62
C TYR A 39 0.82 -3.27 -5.86
N ILE A 40 1.15 -4.56 -5.77
CA ILE A 40 1.72 -5.31 -6.89
C ILE A 40 0.59 -6.13 -7.51
N ALA A 41 0.16 -5.75 -8.71
CA ALA A 41 -0.80 -6.51 -9.49
C ALA A 41 -0.10 -7.67 -10.18
N ASP A 42 -0.42 -8.89 -9.74
CA ASP A 42 0.04 -10.14 -10.36
C ASP A 42 -1.16 -10.82 -11.06
N PRO A 43 -1.30 -10.68 -12.39
CA PRO A 43 -2.44 -11.22 -13.14
C PRO A 43 -2.60 -12.74 -13.03
N ASP A 44 -1.49 -13.46 -12.82
CA ASP A 44 -1.46 -14.92 -12.79
C ASP A 44 -1.86 -15.44 -11.40
N ALA A 45 -1.65 -14.65 -10.34
CA ALA A 45 -2.08 -14.95 -8.97
C ALA A 45 -3.47 -14.37 -8.62
N MET A 46 -4.08 -13.60 -9.52
CA MET A 46 -5.34 -12.91 -9.24
C MET A 46 -6.56 -13.85 -9.28
N PRO A 47 -7.45 -13.81 -8.27
CA PRO A 47 -8.65 -14.63 -8.26
C PRO A 47 -9.64 -14.23 -9.39
N GLY A 48 -10.72 -15.00 -9.52
CA GLY A 48 -11.72 -14.83 -10.58
C GLY A 48 -12.37 -13.44 -10.65
N ALA A 49 -13.20 -13.23 -11.67
CA ALA A 49 -13.73 -11.91 -12.05
C ALA A 49 -14.35 -11.09 -10.89
N ALA A 50 -15.05 -11.74 -9.95
CA ALA A 50 -15.64 -11.06 -8.80
C ALA A 50 -14.57 -10.44 -7.86
N ALA A 51 -13.46 -11.13 -7.63
CA ALA A 51 -12.37 -10.59 -6.81
C ALA A 51 -11.65 -9.45 -7.51
N ARG A 52 -11.49 -9.52 -8.84
CA ARG A 52 -10.93 -8.42 -9.64
C ARG A 52 -11.80 -7.17 -9.60
N TRP A 53 -13.12 -7.34 -9.65
CA TRP A 53 -14.07 -6.24 -9.49
C TRP A 53 -13.95 -5.58 -8.11
N TRP A 54 -13.86 -6.40 -7.05
CA TRP A 54 -13.66 -5.89 -5.69
C TRP A 54 -12.32 -5.15 -5.54
N LEU A 55 -11.24 -5.69 -6.11
CA LEU A 55 -9.91 -5.07 -6.09
C LEU A 55 -9.90 -3.73 -6.82
N ASP A 56 -10.50 -3.65 -8.01
CA ASP A 56 -10.61 -2.39 -8.76
C ASP A 56 -11.33 -1.31 -7.93
N GLY A 57 -12.39 -1.68 -7.20
CA GLY A 57 -13.06 -0.77 -6.27
C GLY A 57 -12.21 -0.35 -5.07
N GLY A 58 -11.30 -1.21 -4.59
CA GLY A 58 -10.43 -0.91 -3.45
C GLY A 58 -9.17 -0.09 -3.79
N LEU A 59 -8.79 0.02 -5.06
CA LEU A 59 -7.61 0.77 -5.51
C LEU A 59 -7.92 2.17 -6.07
N ARG A 60 -9.20 2.53 -6.20
CA ARG A 60 -9.68 3.83 -6.70
C ARG A 60 -10.04 4.77 -5.56
#